data_AF-A0A6A5QWL2-F1
#
_entry.id   AF-A0A6A5QWL2-F1
#
_cell.length_a   1.000
_cell.length_b   1.000
_cell.length_c   1.000
_cell.angle_alpha   90.00
_cell.angle_beta   90.00
_cell.angle_gamma   90.00
#
_symmetry.space_group_name_H-M   'P 1'
#
loop_
_entity.id
_entity.type
_entity.pdbx_description
1 polymer ?
#
loop_
_entity_poly.entity_id
_entity_poly.type
_entity_poly.pdbx_seq_one_letter_code
_entity_poly.pdbx_strand_id
1 'polypeptide(L)'
;MAKIWGLDLADMSWSKFSNTYMWHNTDYHLRRTKFIIYQCAMILCVVSESLGTAALSDYVDQQVFLAAQYPAAYVHNNAFIGIASFNIFVGIYVATIFGSAFFFDLFWPERQESAAVKSAWRVCSVLACMVTLACALAYTYMVASQSAYVTGVDKATAQQDLEMYGGSPLRYRKNGRAVASVVFLWLGTVFTFASTYLLWHSLTHIDAHGPKSTHARTREEVDQSVTEKPVDDGSIAESTVDGTALTQPGQAHVKEENAV
;
A
#
# COMPACT_ATOMS: atom_id res chain seq x y z
N MET A 1 -9.72 5.47 -28.94
CA MET A 1 -9.88 5.01 -27.55
C MET A 1 -9.58 6.16 -26.60
N ALA A 2 -10.26 6.23 -25.47
CA ALA A 2 -10.09 7.33 -24.53
C ALA A 2 -8.69 7.26 -23.91
N LYS A 3 -7.91 8.33 -24.08
CA LYS A 3 -6.66 8.55 -23.36
C LYS A 3 -6.94 9.56 -22.27
N ILE A 4 -6.76 9.17 -21.02
CA ILE A 4 -6.83 10.12 -19.90
C ILE A 4 -5.39 10.40 -19.49
N TRP A 5 -4.96 11.66 -19.64
CA TRP A 5 -3.65 12.14 -19.20
C TRP A 5 -2.46 11.43 -19.86
N GLY A 6 -2.65 10.98 -21.12
CA GLY A 6 -1.63 10.24 -21.89
C GLY A 6 -1.57 8.75 -21.59
N LEU A 7 -2.39 8.25 -20.65
CA LEU A 7 -2.49 6.84 -20.32
C LEU A 7 -3.62 6.18 -21.13
N ASP A 8 -3.34 5.03 -21.75
CA ASP A 8 -4.36 4.27 -22.48
C ASP A 8 -5.21 3.50 -21.47
N LEU A 9 -6.53 3.76 -21.46
CA LEU A 9 -7.48 3.06 -20.62
C LEU A 9 -7.62 1.58 -21.00
N ALA A 10 -7.22 1.19 -22.22
CA ALA A 10 -7.18 -0.22 -22.62
C ALA A 10 -6.13 -1.03 -21.84
N ASP A 11 -5.08 -0.38 -21.32
CA ASP A 11 -4.05 -1.04 -20.49
C ASP A 11 -4.54 -1.32 -19.06
N MET A 12 -5.66 -0.72 -18.64
CA MET A 12 -6.27 -1.00 -17.36
C MET A 12 -7.04 -2.32 -17.44
N SER A 13 -6.37 -3.43 -17.14
CA SER A 13 -7.02 -4.74 -17.05
C SER A 13 -6.97 -5.29 -15.63
N TRP A 14 -8.12 -5.74 -15.14
CA TRP A 14 -8.21 -6.46 -13.86
C TRP A 14 -7.44 -7.78 -13.89
N SER A 15 -7.16 -8.33 -15.07
CA SER A 15 -6.29 -9.51 -15.24
C SER A 15 -4.84 -9.26 -14.81
N LYS A 16 -4.38 -7.99 -14.76
CA LYS A 16 -3.07 -7.62 -14.20
C LYS A 16 -3.00 -7.82 -12.68
N PHE A 17 -4.14 -7.97 -11.97
CA PHE A 17 -4.16 -8.41 -10.58
C PHE A 17 -3.98 -9.92 -10.39
N SER A 18 -3.90 -10.70 -11.48
CA SER A 18 -3.69 -12.14 -11.37
C SER A 18 -2.36 -12.46 -10.68
N ASN A 19 -2.34 -13.57 -9.93
CA ASN A 19 -1.15 -14.02 -9.21
C ASN A 19 0.06 -14.15 -10.16
N THR A 20 -0.16 -14.67 -11.36
CA THR A 20 0.84 -14.81 -12.41
C THR A 20 1.46 -13.46 -12.82
N TYR A 21 0.65 -12.42 -13.03
CA TYR A 21 1.16 -11.12 -13.47
C TYR A 21 1.81 -10.31 -12.34
N MET A 22 1.31 -10.41 -11.12
CA MET A 22 1.88 -9.69 -9.97
C MET A 22 3.13 -10.36 -9.40
N TRP A 23 3.12 -11.70 -9.33
CA TRP A 23 4.11 -12.48 -8.59
C TRP A 23 4.98 -13.38 -9.45
N HIS A 24 4.65 -13.69 -10.70
CA HIS A 24 5.54 -14.46 -11.58
C HIS A 24 6.24 -13.58 -12.62
N ASN A 25 5.68 -12.43 -12.96
CA ASN A 25 6.34 -11.47 -13.83
C ASN A 25 7.56 -10.82 -13.13
N THR A 26 8.76 -11.11 -13.62
CA THR A 26 10.04 -10.53 -13.17
C THR A 26 10.55 -9.42 -14.07
N ASP A 27 9.74 -9.01 -15.05
CA ASP A 27 10.16 -8.07 -16.09
C ASP A 27 10.29 -6.65 -15.57
N TYR A 28 9.71 -6.36 -14.40
CA TYR A 28 9.67 -5.02 -13.81
C TYR A 28 10.46 -4.93 -12.50
N HIS A 29 11.30 -3.90 -12.38
CA HIS A 29 12.19 -3.71 -11.25
C HIS A 29 11.42 -3.46 -9.93
N LEU A 30 11.76 -4.22 -8.89
CA LEU A 30 11.22 -4.11 -7.51
C LEU A 30 9.68 -4.21 -7.39
N ARG A 31 8.95 -4.69 -8.41
CA ARG A 31 7.46 -4.73 -8.39
C ARG A 31 6.90 -5.42 -7.14
N ARG A 32 7.38 -6.63 -6.83
CA ARG A 32 6.91 -7.41 -5.67
C ARG A 32 7.22 -6.72 -4.35
N THR A 33 8.44 -6.20 -4.21
CA THR A 33 8.89 -5.50 -3.00
C THR A 33 8.08 -4.23 -2.77
N LYS A 34 7.88 -3.41 -3.81
CA LYS A 34 7.04 -2.22 -3.75
C LYS A 34 5.61 -2.56 -3.35
N PHE A 35 5.04 -3.60 -3.97
CA PHE A 35 3.70 -4.05 -3.63
C PHE A 35 3.57 -4.44 -2.15
N ILE A 36 4.41 -5.35 -1.66
CA ILE A 36 4.34 -5.81 -0.27
C ILE A 36 4.48 -4.62 0.70
N ILE A 37 5.47 -3.77 0.49
CA ILE A 37 5.79 -2.69 1.42
C ILE A 37 4.69 -1.60 1.41
N TYR A 38 4.15 -1.25 0.24
CA TYR A 38 3.05 -0.29 0.13
C TYR A 38 1.77 -0.84 0.77
N GLN A 39 1.45 -2.11 0.53
CA GLN A 39 0.28 -2.76 1.15
C GLN A 39 0.44 -2.87 2.67
N CYS A 40 1.62 -3.21 3.17
CA CYS A 40 1.89 -3.21 4.61
C CYS A 40 1.65 -1.83 5.22
N ALA A 41 2.18 -0.75 4.61
CA ALA A 41 1.93 0.60 5.08
C ALA A 41 0.44 0.92 5.14
N MET A 42 -0.30 0.63 4.06
CA MET A 42 -1.73 0.92 3.98
C MET A 42 -2.56 0.10 4.96
N ILE A 43 -2.38 -1.22 5.01
CA ILE A 43 -3.18 -2.10 5.88
C ILE A 43 -2.95 -1.74 7.35
N LEU A 44 -1.70 -1.51 7.77
CA LEU A 44 -1.40 -1.18 9.16
C LEU A 44 -2.00 0.18 9.56
N CYS A 45 -1.92 1.19 8.69
CA CYS A 45 -2.56 2.49 8.93
C CYS A 45 -4.09 2.39 8.95
N VAL A 46 -4.71 1.61 8.05
CA VAL A 46 -6.18 1.40 8.01
C VAL A 46 -6.67 0.61 9.22
N VAL A 47 -5.92 -0.41 9.67
CA VAL A 47 -6.25 -1.15 10.90
C VAL A 47 -6.13 -0.24 12.11
N SER A 48 -5.06 0.56 12.19
CA SER A 48 -4.91 1.60 13.23
C SER A 48 -6.12 2.53 13.26
N GLU A 49 -6.48 3.10 12.11
CA GLU A 49 -7.63 3.97 11.96
C GLU A 49 -8.92 3.29 12.44
N SER A 50 -9.19 2.06 11.97
CA SER A 50 -10.42 1.33 12.29
C SER A 50 -10.56 1.06 13.79
N LEU A 51 -9.46 0.68 14.45
CA LEU A 51 -9.43 0.47 15.91
C LEU A 51 -9.60 1.78 16.68
N GLY A 52 -8.98 2.86 16.20
CA GLY A 52 -9.13 4.20 16.77
C GLY A 52 -10.56 4.71 16.66
N THR A 53 -11.21 4.48 15.50
CA THR A 53 -12.61 4.84 15.23
C THR A 53 -13.59 4.01 16.07
N ALA A 54 -13.31 2.72 16.28
CA ALA A 54 -14.11 1.90 17.18
C ALA A 54 -14.06 2.46 18.62
N ALA A 55 -12.86 2.80 19.12
CA ALA A 55 -12.73 3.44 20.42
C ALA A 55 -13.39 4.83 20.47
N LEU A 56 -13.31 5.59 19.37
CA LEU A 56 -13.97 6.89 19.24
C LEU A 56 -15.50 6.76 19.38
N SER A 57 -16.11 5.80 18.69
CA SER A 57 -17.55 5.54 18.78
C SER A 57 -17.96 5.24 20.21
N ASP A 58 -17.21 4.37 20.90
CA ASP A 58 -17.49 4.04 22.31
C ASP A 58 -17.48 5.29 23.20
N TYR A 59 -16.54 6.22 23.01
CA TYR A 59 -16.49 7.46 23.81
C TYR A 59 -17.63 8.44 23.48
N VAL A 60 -18.07 8.49 22.23
CA VAL A 60 -19.22 9.32 21.82
C VAL A 60 -20.51 8.74 22.40
N ASP A 61 -20.69 7.42 22.31
CA ASP A 61 -21.88 6.74 22.83
C ASP A 61 -21.97 6.86 24.36
N GLN A 62 -20.83 6.79 25.06
CA GLN A 62 -20.74 7.08 26.50
C GLN A 62 -21.19 8.50 26.86
N GLN A 63 -20.78 9.49 26.06
CA GLN A 63 -21.17 10.87 26.27
C GLN A 63 -22.69 11.05 26.08
N VAL A 64 -23.27 10.42 25.06
CA VAL A 64 -24.71 10.43 24.82
C VAL A 64 -25.47 9.75 25.96
N PHE A 65 -24.99 8.60 26.44
CA PHE A 65 -25.60 7.86 27.55
C PHE A 65 -25.64 8.69 28.84
N LEU A 66 -24.52 9.27 29.26
CA LEU A 66 -24.46 10.10 30.47
C LEU A 66 -25.28 11.37 30.35
N ALA A 67 -25.28 12.02 29.19
CA ALA A 67 -26.08 13.22 28.95
C ALA A 67 -27.60 12.92 28.99
N ALA A 68 -28.02 11.74 28.55
CA ALA A 68 -29.41 11.31 28.60
C ALA A 68 -29.89 11.07 30.05
N GLN A 69 -29.02 10.55 30.92
CA GLN A 69 -29.36 10.25 32.31
C GLN A 69 -29.20 11.47 33.23
N TYR A 70 -28.23 12.33 32.94
CA TYR A 70 -27.93 13.53 33.72
C TYR A 70 -27.74 14.73 32.77
N PRO A 71 -28.75 15.59 32.61
CA PRO A 71 -28.68 16.74 31.69
C PRO A 71 -27.58 17.76 32.04
N ALA A 72 -27.08 17.75 33.28
CA ALA A 72 -25.97 18.58 33.72
C ALA A 72 -24.59 17.89 33.58
N ALA A 73 -24.55 16.61 33.21
CA ALA A 73 -23.30 15.86 33.06
C ALA A 73 -22.64 16.14 31.72
N TYR A 74 -21.33 16.36 31.76
CA TYR A 74 -20.49 16.51 30.56
C TYR A 74 -19.28 15.59 30.66
N VAL A 75 -19.06 14.81 29.61
CA VAL A 75 -17.87 13.96 29.44
C VAL A 75 -16.86 14.72 28.61
N HIS A 76 -15.68 15.00 29.18
CA HIS A 76 -14.59 15.69 28.51
C HIS A 76 -13.65 14.66 27.88
N ASN A 77 -13.93 14.26 26.64
CA ASN A 77 -13.16 13.30 25.84
C ASN A 77 -12.54 13.93 24.57
N ASN A 78 -12.63 15.26 24.41
CA ASN A 78 -12.20 16.01 23.23
C ASN A 78 -10.77 15.70 22.76
N ALA A 79 -9.87 15.45 23.71
CA ALA A 79 -8.49 15.08 23.41
C ALA A 79 -8.39 13.76 22.63
N PHE A 80 -9.20 12.76 22.98
CA PHE A 80 -9.26 11.50 22.24
C PHE A 80 -9.97 11.66 20.91
N ILE A 81 -11.09 12.40 20.88
CA ILE A 81 -11.84 12.68 19.65
C ILE A 81 -10.94 13.34 18.61
N GLY A 82 -10.20 14.38 19.01
CA GLY A 82 -9.31 15.11 18.11
C GLY A 82 -8.21 14.23 17.53
N ILE A 83 -7.55 13.42 18.38
CA ILE A 83 -6.43 12.59 17.90
C ILE A 83 -6.90 11.37 17.09
N ALA A 84 -8.04 10.77 17.43
CA ALA A 84 -8.65 9.70 16.62
C ALA A 84 -9.07 10.24 15.24
N SER A 85 -9.63 11.46 15.20
CA SER A 85 -9.98 12.12 13.92
C SER A 85 -8.75 12.42 13.07
N PHE A 86 -7.65 12.85 13.70
CA PHE A 86 -6.39 13.04 12.99
C PHE A 86 -5.82 11.71 12.46
N ASN A 87 -5.96 10.61 13.20
CA ASN A 87 -5.56 9.28 12.75
C ASN A 87 -6.35 8.81 11.51
N ILE A 88 -7.66 9.07 11.45
CA ILE A 88 -8.50 8.84 10.26
C ILE A 88 -7.94 9.57 9.04
N PHE A 89 -7.67 10.87 9.19
CA PHE A 89 -7.10 11.66 8.10
C PHE A 89 -5.76 11.08 7.60
N VAL A 90 -4.89 10.68 8.53
CA VAL A 90 -3.59 10.10 8.20
C VAL A 90 -3.72 8.76 7.48
N GLY A 91 -4.62 7.88 7.93
CA GLY A 91 -4.92 6.61 7.27
C GLY A 91 -5.33 6.79 5.82
N ILE A 92 -6.32 7.68 5.58
CA ILE A 92 -6.81 8.02 4.24
C ILE A 92 -5.69 8.64 3.38
N TYR A 93 -4.89 9.54 3.95
CA TYR A 93 -3.80 10.18 3.21
C TYR A 93 -2.75 9.18 2.74
N VAL A 94 -2.28 8.29 3.63
CA VAL A 94 -1.31 7.22 3.30
C VAL A 94 -1.88 6.29 2.24
N ALA A 95 -3.14 5.85 2.41
CA ALA A 95 -3.83 5.00 1.43
C ALA A 95 -3.97 5.67 0.07
N THR A 96 -4.24 6.97 0.04
CA THR A 96 -4.35 7.72 -1.21
C THR A 96 -3.01 7.79 -1.93
N ILE A 97 -1.93 8.15 -1.24
CA ILE A 97 -0.60 8.30 -1.88
C ILE A 97 -0.02 6.95 -2.30
N PHE A 98 0.09 5.97 -1.40
CA PHE A 98 0.72 4.70 -1.74
C PHE A 98 -0.21 3.74 -2.48
N GLY A 99 -1.52 3.86 -2.28
CA GLY A 99 -2.51 3.12 -3.06
C GLY A 99 -2.52 3.58 -4.51
N SER A 100 -2.54 4.90 -4.76
CA SER A 100 -2.43 5.41 -6.12
C SER A 100 -1.09 5.04 -6.76
N ALA A 101 0.04 5.22 -6.06
CA ALA A 101 1.35 4.80 -6.55
C ALA A 101 1.37 3.31 -6.95
N PHE A 102 0.74 2.44 -6.14
CA PHE A 102 0.56 1.03 -6.47
C PHE A 102 -0.26 0.82 -7.74
N PHE A 103 -1.46 1.43 -7.84
CA PHE A 103 -2.32 1.25 -9.01
C PHE A 103 -1.64 1.72 -10.29
N PHE A 104 -0.92 2.84 -10.25
CA PHE A 104 -0.22 3.32 -11.43
C PHE A 104 0.95 2.40 -11.82
N ASP A 105 1.73 1.90 -10.85
CA ASP A 105 2.82 0.95 -11.12
C ASP A 105 2.31 -0.40 -11.66
N LEU A 106 1.07 -0.77 -11.32
CA LEU A 106 0.43 -2.00 -11.80
C LEU A 106 -0.17 -1.86 -13.20
N PHE A 107 -0.97 -0.82 -13.42
CA PHE A 107 -1.72 -0.64 -14.67
C PHE A 107 -0.83 -0.11 -15.79
N TRP A 108 0.02 0.87 -15.48
CA TRP A 108 0.87 1.56 -16.47
C TRP A 108 2.34 1.56 -16.05
N PRO A 109 2.99 0.38 -16.04
CA PRO A 109 4.38 0.27 -15.59
C PRO A 109 5.38 1.00 -16.51
N GLU A 110 5.03 1.21 -17.79
CA GLU A 110 5.88 1.90 -18.78
C GLU A 110 5.55 3.39 -18.96
N ARG A 111 4.75 3.96 -18.05
CA ARG A 111 4.37 5.38 -18.11
C ARG A 111 5.60 6.29 -18.08
N GLN A 112 5.61 7.27 -18.97
CA GLN A 112 6.57 8.37 -18.94
C GLN A 112 5.99 9.52 -18.12
N GLU A 113 6.45 9.67 -16.88
CA GLU A 113 6.01 10.74 -16.00
C GLU A 113 6.81 12.02 -16.23
N SER A 114 6.12 13.17 -16.22
CA SER A 114 6.77 14.48 -16.27
C SER A 114 7.54 14.74 -14.97
N ALA A 115 8.57 15.61 -15.03
CA ALA A 115 9.35 15.98 -13.86
C ALA A 115 8.50 16.60 -12.73
N ALA A 116 7.42 17.31 -13.08
CA ALA A 116 6.48 17.88 -12.12
C ALA A 116 5.73 16.77 -11.34
N VAL A 117 5.27 15.72 -12.01
CA VAL A 117 4.58 14.59 -11.37
C VAL A 117 5.54 13.81 -10.46
N LYS A 118 6.77 13.57 -10.90
CA LYS A 118 7.81 12.94 -10.07
C LYS A 118 8.12 13.76 -8.82
N SER A 119 8.18 15.09 -8.95
CA SER A 119 8.34 15.99 -7.81
C SER A 119 7.16 15.92 -6.85
N ALA A 120 5.92 15.91 -7.38
CA ALA A 120 4.71 15.76 -6.57
C ALA A 120 4.71 14.45 -5.77
N TRP A 121 5.09 13.32 -6.37
CA TRP A 121 5.25 12.05 -5.66
C TRP A 121 6.25 12.13 -4.51
N ARG A 122 7.41 12.78 -4.74
CA ARG A 122 8.43 12.97 -3.70
C ARG A 122 7.93 13.84 -2.55
N VAL A 123 7.27 14.95 -2.86
CA VAL A 123 6.70 15.86 -1.84
C VAL A 123 5.59 15.18 -1.05
N CYS A 124 4.63 14.53 -1.72
CA CYS A 124 3.52 13.84 -1.06
C CYS A 124 3.99 12.66 -0.20
N SER A 125 5.00 11.91 -0.63
CA SER A 125 5.56 10.82 0.18
C SER A 125 6.30 11.32 1.43
N VAL A 126 7.01 12.44 1.35
CA VAL A 126 7.61 13.10 2.52
C VAL A 126 6.52 13.65 3.45
N LEU A 127 5.49 14.28 2.92
CA LEU A 127 4.34 14.72 3.70
C LEU A 127 3.68 13.53 4.40
N ALA A 128 3.51 12.38 3.73
CA ALA A 128 2.96 11.16 4.32
C ALA A 128 3.79 10.70 5.53
N CYS A 129 5.11 10.73 5.41
CA CYS A 129 6.03 10.42 6.51
C CYS A 129 5.90 11.40 7.68
N MET A 130 5.81 12.70 7.40
CA MET A 130 5.71 13.71 8.45
C MET A 130 4.37 13.63 9.19
N VAL A 131 3.25 13.51 8.47
CA VAL A 131 1.91 13.44 9.09
C VAL A 131 1.71 12.14 9.85
N THR A 132 2.21 11.01 9.34
CA THR A 132 2.15 9.72 10.05
C THR A 132 2.99 9.75 11.32
N LEU A 133 4.21 10.28 11.27
CA LEU A 133 5.06 10.40 12.46
C LEU A 133 4.44 11.36 13.49
N ALA A 134 3.96 12.53 13.05
CA ALA A 134 3.29 13.49 13.91
C ALA A 134 2.06 12.86 14.60
N CYS A 135 1.27 12.10 13.85
CA CYS A 135 0.13 11.38 14.40
C CYS A 135 0.57 10.28 15.38
N ALA A 136 1.58 9.47 15.05
CA ALA A 136 2.09 8.43 15.94
C ALA A 136 2.56 9.00 17.28
N LEU A 137 3.31 10.12 17.26
CA LEU A 137 3.79 10.80 18.46
C LEU A 137 2.64 11.39 19.28
N ALA A 138 1.77 12.18 18.64
CA ALA A 138 0.64 12.81 19.31
C ALA A 138 -0.34 11.78 19.86
N TYR A 139 -0.62 10.71 19.12
CA TYR A 139 -1.54 9.65 19.53
C TYR A 139 -0.97 8.83 20.68
N THR A 140 0.33 8.53 20.65
CA THR A 140 1.02 7.92 21.79
C THR A 140 0.91 8.79 23.03
N TYR A 141 1.18 10.10 22.91
CA TYR A 141 1.08 11.02 24.05
C TYR A 141 -0.35 11.08 24.62
N MET A 142 -1.36 11.21 23.76
CA MET A 142 -2.76 11.27 24.18
C MET A 142 -3.17 9.98 24.89
N VAL A 143 -2.91 8.80 24.29
CA VAL A 143 -3.30 7.52 24.88
C VAL A 143 -2.53 7.22 26.15
N ALA A 144 -1.23 7.54 26.22
CA ALA A 144 -0.39 7.24 27.38
C ALA A 144 -0.63 8.17 28.58
N SER A 145 -0.85 9.47 28.32
CA SER A 145 -0.81 10.51 29.36
C SER A 145 -2.18 11.10 29.71
N GLN A 146 -3.13 11.08 28.78
CA GLN A 146 -4.42 11.74 28.97
C GLN A 146 -5.52 10.77 29.42
N SER A 147 -6.59 11.34 29.97
CA SER A 147 -7.79 10.61 30.37
C SER A 147 -9.02 11.50 30.19
N ALA A 148 -10.14 10.88 29.87
CA ALA A 148 -11.44 11.53 29.95
C ALA A 148 -11.84 11.77 31.41
N TYR A 149 -12.63 12.80 31.65
CA TYR A 149 -13.22 13.08 32.96
C TYR A 149 -14.65 13.59 32.82
N VAL A 150 -15.46 13.36 33.85
CA VAL A 150 -16.86 13.76 33.88
C VAL A 150 -17.03 14.93 34.85
N THR A 151 -17.85 15.92 34.46
CA THR A 151 -18.25 17.05 35.31
C THR A 151 -19.77 17.13 35.39
N GLY A 152 -20.32 17.69 36.48
CA GLY A 152 -21.76 17.91 36.64
C GLY A 152 -22.51 16.79 37.39
N VAL A 153 -21.80 15.72 37.77
CA VAL A 153 -22.28 14.63 38.63
C VAL A 153 -21.15 14.27 39.59
N ASP A 154 -21.48 13.69 40.75
CA ASP A 154 -20.47 13.16 41.66
C ASP A 154 -19.62 12.08 40.98
N LYS A 155 -18.32 12.04 41.32
CA LYS A 155 -17.37 11.12 40.68
C LYS A 155 -17.71 9.65 40.93
N ALA A 156 -18.26 9.32 42.09
CA ALA A 156 -18.61 7.94 42.41
C ALA A 156 -19.80 7.47 41.58
N THR A 157 -20.83 8.30 41.43
CA THR A 157 -22.00 8.02 40.60
C THR A 157 -21.62 7.89 39.13
N ALA A 158 -20.86 8.86 38.60
CA ALA A 158 -20.40 8.80 37.21
C ALA A 158 -19.57 7.56 36.91
N GLN A 159 -18.72 7.12 37.86
CA GLN A 159 -17.93 5.91 37.68
C GLN A 159 -18.77 4.64 37.73
N GLN A 160 -19.75 4.55 38.65
CA GLN A 160 -20.68 3.42 38.71
C GLN A 160 -21.52 3.29 37.44
N ASP A 161 -22.04 4.40 36.91
CA ASP A 161 -22.85 4.37 35.68
C ASP A 161 -22.02 4.02 34.45
N LEU A 162 -20.76 4.47 34.39
CA LEU A 162 -19.83 4.11 33.31
C LEU A 162 -19.41 2.64 33.38
N GLU A 163 -19.23 2.09 34.59
CA GLU A 163 -18.97 0.66 34.80
C GLU A 163 -20.19 -0.18 34.41
N MET A 164 -21.41 0.28 34.72
CA MET A 164 -22.65 -0.38 34.33
C MET A 164 -22.90 -0.34 32.81
N TYR A 165 -22.57 0.77 32.15
CA TYR A 165 -22.65 0.91 30.69
C TYR A 165 -21.67 -0.04 29.97
N GLY A 166 -20.54 -0.38 30.60
CA GLY A 166 -19.55 -1.30 30.05
C GLY A 166 -18.76 -0.72 28.86
N GLY A 167 -18.74 0.60 28.71
CA GLY A 167 -18.05 1.29 27.61
C GLY A 167 -16.53 1.44 27.82
N SER A 168 -15.92 2.30 27.00
CA SER A 168 -14.48 2.57 27.06
C SER A 168 -14.00 3.17 28.40
N PRO A 169 -12.83 2.76 28.92
CA PRO A 169 -12.33 3.28 30.19
C PRO A 169 -11.91 4.75 30.06
N LEU A 170 -12.20 5.55 31.09
CA LEU A 170 -11.81 6.97 31.13
C LEU A 170 -10.30 7.19 30.94
N ARG A 171 -9.47 6.27 31.44
CA ARG A 171 -8.03 6.28 31.19
C ARG A 171 -7.74 5.63 29.84
N TYR A 172 -7.34 6.41 28.85
CA TYR A 172 -7.15 5.96 27.47
C TYR A 172 -6.18 4.77 27.34
N ARG A 173 -5.09 4.75 28.13
CA ARG A 173 -4.13 3.62 28.18
C ARG A 173 -4.72 2.27 28.61
N LYS A 174 -5.92 2.26 29.21
CA LYS A 174 -6.63 1.02 29.59
C LYS A 174 -7.56 0.53 28.49
N ASN A 175 -7.79 1.34 27.47
CA ASN A 175 -8.57 0.94 26.31
C ASN A 175 -7.68 0.12 25.36
N GLY A 176 -7.90 -1.19 25.30
CA GLY A 176 -7.13 -2.10 24.46
C GLY A 176 -7.18 -1.73 22.97
N ARG A 177 -8.31 -1.20 22.47
CA ARG A 177 -8.45 -0.75 21.07
C ARG A 177 -7.60 0.47 20.79
N ALA A 178 -7.59 1.44 21.71
CA ALA A 178 -6.75 2.64 21.58
C ALA A 178 -5.25 2.29 21.61
N VAL A 179 -4.83 1.39 22.51
CA VAL A 179 -3.43 0.93 22.57
C VAL A 179 -3.05 0.16 21.30
N ALA A 180 -3.90 -0.77 20.85
CA ALA A 180 -3.66 -1.52 19.63
C ALA A 180 -3.57 -0.60 18.40
N SER A 181 -4.45 0.41 18.31
CA SER A 181 -4.41 1.43 17.26
C SER A 181 -3.05 2.13 17.20
N VAL A 182 -2.52 2.59 18.33
CA VAL A 182 -1.19 3.21 18.42
C VAL A 182 -0.07 2.25 17.97
N VAL A 183 -0.12 0.97 18.37
CA VAL A 183 0.88 -0.03 17.96
C VAL A 183 0.87 -0.24 16.44
N PHE A 184 -0.31 -0.43 15.85
CA PHE A 184 -0.46 -0.57 14.41
C PHE A 184 -0.02 0.70 13.66
N LEU A 185 -0.28 1.88 14.22
CA LEU A 185 0.17 3.14 13.64
C LEU A 185 1.69 3.22 13.58
N TRP A 186 2.40 2.87 14.66
CA TRP A 186 3.87 2.86 14.67
C TRP A 186 4.46 1.92 13.63
N LEU A 187 3.91 0.70 13.52
CA LEU A 187 4.31 -0.23 12.47
C LEU A 187 4.03 0.37 11.08
N GLY A 188 2.85 0.97 10.89
CA GLY A 188 2.49 1.69 9.68
C GLY A 188 3.46 2.83 9.35
N THR A 189 3.92 3.60 10.34
CA THR A 189 4.93 4.66 10.16
C THR A 189 6.25 4.11 9.61
N VAL A 190 6.73 2.99 10.15
CA VAL A 190 7.96 2.34 9.66
C VAL A 190 7.81 1.93 8.19
N PHE A 191 6.68 1.29 7.85
CA PHE A 191 6.42 0.91 6.45
C PHE A 191 6.17 2.12 5.55
N THR A 192 5.66 3.23 6.08
CA THR A 192 5.51 4.50 5.33
C THR A 192 6.87 5.09 4.95
N PHE A 193 7.84 5.07 5.87
CA PHE A 193 9.23 5.46 5.56
C PHE A 193 9.86 4.53 4.53
N ALA A 194 9.71 3.21 4.70
CA ALA A 194 10.21 2.23 3.75
C ALA A 194 9.57 2.41 2.35
N SER A 195 8.27 2.69 2.30
CA SER A 195 7.53 2.96 1.07
C SER A 195 8.05 4.22 0.36
N THR A 196 8.31 5.29 1.11
CA THR A 196 8.90 6.53 0.58
C THR A 196 10.28 6.28 0.00
N TYR A 197 11.15 5.55 0.72
CA TYR A 197 12.47 5.18 0.22
C TYR A 197 12.39 4.38 -1.08
N LEU A 198 11.52 3.37 -1.14
CA LEU A 198 11.33 2.55 -2.34
C LEU A 198 10.76 3.35 -3.52
N LEU A 199 9.83 4.28 -3.26
CA LEU A 199 9.27 5.15 -4.29
C LEU A 199 10.38 6.00 -4.92
N TRP A 200 11.24 6.60 -4.09
CA TRP A 200 12.33 7.44 -4.56
C TRP A 200 13.37 6.64 -5.34
N HIS A 201 13.78 5.48 -4.80
CA HIS A 201 14.71 4.58 -5.47
C HIS A 201 14.15 4.08 -6.81
N SER A 202 12.85 3.77 -6.86
CA SER A 202 12.16 3.38 -8.09
C SER A 202 12.16 4.50 -9.12
N LEU A 203 11.89 5.74 -8.72
CA LEU A 203 11.91 6.89 -9.64
C LEU A 203 13.31 7.08 -10.22
N THR A 204 14.36 7.02 -9.39
CA THR A 204 15.75 7.13 -9.87
C THR A 204 16.14 5.98 -10.80
N HIS A 205 15.71 4.75 -10.50
CA HIS A 205 15.95 3.62 -11.41
C HIS A 205 15.25 3.81 -12.76
N ILE A 206 13.98 4.25 -12.75
CA ILE A 206 13.22 4.51 -13.97
C ILE A 206 13.90 5.61 -14.79
N ASP A 207 14.40 6.66 -14.15
CA ASP A 207 15.12 7.75 -14.82
C ASP A 207 16.43 7.29 -15.48
N ALA A 208 17.15 6.34 -14.86
CA ALA A 208 18.45 5.87 -15.36
C ALA A 208 18.37 4.71 -16.36
N HIS A 209 17.40 3.81 -16.19
CA HIS A 209 17.40 2.50 -16.87
C HIS A 209 16.04 2.14 -17.49
N GLY A 210 15.02 2.96 -17.29
CA GLY A 210 13.64 2.61 -17.61
C GLY A 210 13.00 1.67 -16.56
N PRO A 211 11.74 1.27 -16.78
CA PRO A 211 10.92 0.53 -15.81
C PRO A 211 11.22 -0.98 -15.73
N LYS A 212 11.96 -1.52 -16.71
CA LYS A 212 12.26 -2.95 -16.82
C LYS A 212 13.41 -3.36 -15.90
N SER A 213 13.37 -4.61 -15.46
CA SER A 213 14.46 -5.22 -14.70
C SER A 213 15.67 -5.48 -15.60
N THR A 214 16.87 -5.57 -15.00
CA THR A 214 18.11 -5.86 -15.73
C THR A 214 17.99 -7.13 -16.57
N HIS A 215 17.35 -8.18 -16.03
CA HIS A 215 17.15 -9.44 -16.75
C HIS A 215 16.23 -9.32 -17.96
N ALA A 216 15.13 -8.56 -17.85
CA ALA A 216 14.23 -8.34 -18.98
C ALA A 216 14.88 -7.47 -20.06
N ARG A 217 15.65 -6.45 -19.67
CA ARG A 217 16.41 -5.64 -20.61
C ARG A 217 17.45 -6.46 -21.36
N THR A 218 18.25 -7.28 -20.67
CA THR A 218 19.23 -8.16 -21.30
C THR A 218 18.58 -9.18 -22.23
N ARG A 219 17.40 -9.70 -21.88
CA ARG A 219 16.65 -10.61 -22.78
C ARG A 219 16.21 -9.89 -24.06
N GLU A 220 15.68 -8.68 -23.96
CA GLU A 220 15.29 -7.89 -25.13
C GLU A 220 16.47 -7.47 -26.00
N GLU A 221 17.61 -7.11 -25.38
CA GLU A 221 18.86 -6.83 -26.09
C GLU A 221 19.37 -8.07 -26.85
N VAL A 222 19.28 -9.26 -26.23
CA VAL A 222 19.64 -10.53 -26.88
C VAL A 222 18.68 -10.84 -28.04
N ASP A 223 17.37 -10.74 -27.85
CA ASP A 223 16.38 -11.01 -28.90
C ASP A 223 16.54 -10.03 -30.09
N GLN A 224 16.85 -8.75 -29.84
CA GLN A 224 17.17 -7.78 -30.89
C GLN A 224 18.47 -8.13 -31.62
N SER A 225 19.54 -8.51 -30.89
CA SER A 225 20.82 -8.88 -31.50
C SER A 225 20.77 -10.16 -32.35
N VAL A 226 19.88 -11.09 -32.02
CA VAL A 226 19.63 -12.30 -32.81
C VAL A 226 18.86 -11.97 -34.09
N THR A 227 17.97 -10.98 -34.04
CA THR A 227 17.16 -10.55 -35.19
C THR A 227 17.96 -9.67 -36.17
N GLU A 228 18.96 -8.92 -35.68
CA GLU A 228 19.80 -8.03 -36.49
C GLU A 228 21.03 -8.69 -37.13
N LYS A 229 21.31 -9.98 -36.87
CA LYS A 229 22.36 -10.67 -37.62
C LYS A 229 21.93 -10.73 -39.10
N PRO A 230 22.68 -10.12 -40.04
CA PRO A 230 22.41 -10.29 -41.45
C PRO A 230 22.53 -11.78 -41.75
N VAL A 231 21.55 -12.33 -42.47
CA VAL A 231 21.76 -13.55 -43.25
C VAL A 231 22.84 -13.19 -44.25
N ASP A 232 24.08 -13.52 -43.91
CA ASP A 232 25.21 -13.43 -44.82
C ASP A 232 24.94 -14.49 -45.89
N ASP A 233 24.36 -14.07 -47.01
CA ASP A 233 24.24 -14.83 -48.26
C ASP A 233 25.66 -15.03 -48.82
N GLY A 234 26.46 -15.80 -48.09
CA GLY A 234 27.75 -16.30 -48.49
C GLY A 234 27.57 -17.53 -49.37
N SER A 235 27.48 -17.28 -50.67
CA SER A 235 27.98 -18.11 -51.76
C SER A 235 27.86 -19.64 -51.59
N ILE A 236 26.92 -20.22 -52.34
CA ILE A 236 26.93 -21.62 -52.73
C ILE A 236 28.23 -21.88 -53.52
N ALA A 237 29.22 -22.47 -52.86
CA ALA A 237 30.30 -23.18 -53.50
C ALA A 237 30.37 -24.58 -52.88
N GLU A 238 30.24 -25.58 -53.75
CA GLU A 238 30.27 -27.01 -53.46
C GLU A 238 31.40 -27.39 -52.50
N SER A 239 31.06 -28.11 -51.43
CA SER A 239 31.89 -29.24 -51.02
C SER A 239 31.04 -30.28 -50.29
N THR A 240 31.37 -31.51 -50.63
CA THR A 240 30.73 -32.80 -50.40
C THR A 240 30.47 -33.10 -48.92
N VAL A 241 29.30 -33.69 -48.67
CA VAL A 241 28.87 -34.33 -47.44
C VAL A 241 29.75 -35.55 -47.13
N ASP A 242 30.25 -35.65 -45.89
CA ASP A 242 30.46 -36.94 -45.23
C ASP A 242 30.05 -36.81 -43.74
N GLY A 243 29.45 -37.87 -43.19
CA GLY A 243 28.65 -37.88 -41.95
C GLY A 243 29.35 -37.36 -40.69
N THR A 244 28.66 -36.99 -39.59
CA THR A 244 27.76 -37.86 -38.82
C THR A 244 27.04 -37.04 -37.74
N ALA A 245 25.73 -37.28 -37.61
CA ALA A 245 24.76 -37.00 -36.54
C ALA A 245 25.11 -36.15 -35.29
N LEU A 246 24.14 -35.31 -34.88
CA LEU A 246 23.57 -35.36 -33.52
C LEU A 246 22.11 -34.87 -33.52
N THR A 247 21.32 -35.57 -32.71
CA THR A 247 19.88 -35.82 -32.81
C THR A 247 19.01 -34.73 -32.19
N GLN A 248 17.91 -34.38 -32.86
CA GLN A 248 16.80 -33.63 -32.27
C GLN A 248 15.66 -34.62 -31.93
N PRO A 249 15.07 -34.56 -30.73
CA PRO A 249 13.68 -34.92 -30.54
C PRO A 249 12.95 -33.67 -29.99
N GLY A 250 11.99 -33.07 -30.68
CA GLY A 250 10.82 -33.73 -31.28
C GLY A 250 9.62 -33.39 -30.41
N GLN A 251 8.95 -32.27 -30.72
CA GLN A 251 7.62 -31.96 -30.21
C GLN A 251 6.62 -32.99 -30.74
N ALA A 252 5.87 -33.64 -29.85
CA ALA A 252 4.52 -34.13 -30.14
C ALA A 252 3.85 -34.53 -28.81
N HIS A 253 2.74 -33.87 -28.46
CA HIS A 253 1.42 -34.49 -28.60
C HIS A 253 0.31 -33.57 -28.07
N VAL A 254 -0.44 -33.03 -29.04
CA VAL A 254 -1.88 -32.79 -28.95
C VAL A 254 -2.56 -34.14 -28.68
N LYS A 255 -3.54 -34.16 -27.77
CA LYS A 255 -4.38 -35.33 -27.51
C LYS A 255 -5.79 -35.01 -28.02
N GLU A 256 -6.16 -35.64 -29.13
CA GLU A 256 -7.53 -35.68 -29.64
C GLU A 256 -8.37 -36.75 -28.91
N GLU A 257 -9.66 -36.44 -28.92
CA GLU A 257 -10.86 -37.16 -28.51
C GLU A 257 -11.15 -38.40 -29.36
N ASN A 258 -11.71 -39.47 -28.77
CA ASN A 258 -12.92 -40.16 -29.29
C ASN A 258 -13.37 -41.40 -28.48
N ALA A 259 -14.70 -41.39 -28.21
CA ALA A 259 -15.70 -42.47 -28.25
C ALA A 259 -15.44 -43.88 -27.67
N VAL A 260 -16.29 -44.26 -26.70
CA VAL A 260 -17.30 -45.35 -26.81
C VAL A 260 -18.59 -44.89 -26.12
#